data_AF-A0AAD9QKY9-F1
#
_entry.id   AF-A0AAD9QKY9-F1
#
_cell.length_a   1.000
_cell.length_b   1.000
_cell.length_c   1.000
_cell.angle_alpha   90.00
_cell.angle_beta   90.00
_cell.angle_gamma   90.00
#
_symmetry.space_group_name_H-M   'P 1'
#
loop_
_entity.id
_entity.type
_entity.pdbx_description
1 polymer ?
#
loop_
_entity_poly.entity_id
_entity_poly.type
_entity_poly.pdbx_seq_one_letter_code
_entity_poly.pdbx_strand_id
1 'polypeptide(L)'
;MPQTSVADYRCGTHNPIWLKDGHPTKFNENVARTACITSFGNSCRYNITINVIRCPGNYFVYFLIPPAFCASAYCAGFDVPCPYGKGEYPDCHDIDDCVNHTCTNGASCKDGINSYTCNCSVGFTGVYCETDIDDCVNHVCANGASCVDGINSYWCKCTAGFTGAYCSKGNSVQINIKRRH
;
A
#
# COMPACT_ATOMS: atom_id res chain seq x y z
N MET A 1 -21.42 -0.67 3.69
CA MET A 1 -21.14 -2.12 3.80
C MET A 1 -20.05 -2.48 2.79
N PRO A 2 -18.98 -3.16 3.22
CA PRO A 2 -17.88 -3.57 2.34
C PRO A 2 -18.35 -4.59 1.30
N GLN A 3 -17.79 -4.50 0.10
CA GLN A 3 -18.06 -5.42 -1.02
C GLN A 3 -17.05 -6.57 -1.11
N THR A 4 -16.03 -6.54 -0.25
CA THR A 4 -15.01 -7.57 -0.10
C THR A 4 -15.21 -8.31 1.20
N SER A 5 -14.69 -9.54 1.26
CA SER A 5 -14.74 -10.34 2.48
C SER A 5 -14.02 -9.65 3.62
N VAL A 6 -14.66 -9.65 4.79
CA VAL A 6 -14.09 -9.14 6.03
C VAL A 6 -13.70 -10.33 6.90
N ALA A 7 -12.48 -10.33 7.45
CA ALA A 7 -12.00 -11.40 8.34
C ALA A 7 -12.81 -11.47 9.65
N ASP A 8 -12.74 -12.59 10.38
CA ASP A 8 -13.34 -12.71 11.71
C ASP A 8 -12.87 -11.59 12.66
N TYR A 9 -13.67 -11.28 13.68
CA TYR A 9 -13.33 -10.27 14.72
C TYR A 9 -13.18 -8.83 14.21
N ARG A 10 -13.95 -8.44 13.18
CA ARG A 10 -13.97 -7.08 12.61
C ARG A 10 -15.36 -6.45 12.73
N CYS A 11 -15.46 -5.15 12.43
CA CYS A 11 -16.72 -4.41 12.47
C CYS A 11 -17.40 -4.45 13.87
N GLY A 12 -16.60 -4.55 14.94
CA GLY A 12 -17.08 -4.65 16.33
C GLY A 12 -17.84 -5.96 16.63
N THR A 13 -17.55 -7.05 15.90
CA THR A 13 -18.26 -8.32 16.05
C THR A 13 -17.37 -9.52 15.75
N HIS A 14 -17.72 -10.69 16.28
CA HIS A 14 -17.00 -11.94 15.99
C HIS A 14 -17.22 -12.38 14.55
N ASN A 15 -18.45 -12.25 14.05
CA ASN A 15 -18.88 -12.75 12.75
C ASN A 15 -19.38 -11.58 11.88
N PRO A 16 -18.47 -10.85 11.22
CA PRO A 16 -18.84 -9.69 10.43
C PRO A 16 -19.65 -10.10 9.20
N ILE A 17 -20.64 -9.28 8.87
CA ILE A 17 -21.47 -9.47 7.68
C ILE A 17 -21.08 -8.43 6.63
N TRP A 18 -20.73 -8.88 5.43
CA TRP A 18 -20.31 -8.06 4.27
C TRP A 18 -21.17 -8.33 3.04
N LEU A 19 -21.17 -7.43 2.05
CA LEU A 19 -22.04 -7.51 0.88
C LEU A 19 -21.34 -8.27 -0.26
N LYS A 20 -21.79 -9.48 -0.60
CA LYS A 20 -21.14 -10.32 -1.62
C LYS A 20 -21.47 -9.88 -3.05
N ASP A 21 -22.72 -9.56 -3.32
CA ASP A 21 -23.20 -9.29 -4.68
C ASP A 21 -22.93 -7.85 -5.15
N GLY A 22 -22.22 -7.06 -4.34
CA GLY A 22 -21.99 -5.65 -4.60
C GLY A 22 -23.25 -4.78 -4.54
N HIS A 23 -23.08 -3.49 -4.79
CA HIS A 23 -24.18 -2.52 -4.71
C HIS A 23 -24.99 -2.47 -6.02
N PRO A 24 -26.30 -2.17 -5.97
CA PRO A 24 -27.10 -1.92 -7.17
C PRO A 24 -26.53 -0.79 -8.02
N THR A 25 -26.62 -0.94 -9.35
CA THR A 25 -26.15 0.08 -10.30
C THR A 25 -27.25 1.03 -10.74
N LYS A 26 -28.50 0.56 -10.85
CA LYS A 26 -29.65 1.38 -11.25
C LYS A 26 -30.21 2.18 -10.06
N PHE A 27 -30.62 3.42 -10.33
CA PHE A 27 -31.21 4.28 -9.31
C PHE A 27 -32.65 3.88 -8.99
N ASN A 28 -33.00 4.01 -7.71
CA ASN A 28 -34.35 3.77 -7.18
C ASN A 28 -34.91 2.36 -7.45
N GLU A 29 -34.04 1.40 -7.79
CA GLU A 29 -34.40 0.00 -7.94
C GLU A 29 -34.15 -0.71 -6.60
N ASN A 30 -35.17 -1.36 -6.07
CA ASN A 30 -35.06 -2.22 -4.90
C ASN A 30 -34.59 -3.61 -5.34
N VAL A 31 -33.35 -3.95 -5.01
CA VAL A 31 -32.74 -5.20 -5.47
C VAL A 31 -32.29 -6.04 -4.28
N ALA A 32 -32.65 -7.33 -4.33
CA ALA A 32 -32.14 -8.32 -3.40
C ALA A 32 -30.62 -8.53 -3.61
N ARG A 33 -29.92 -8.64 -2.50
CA ARG A 33 -28.47 -8.83 -2.44
C ARG A 33 -28.12 -9.84 -1.36
N THR A 34 -27.15 -10.68 -1.66
CA THR A 34 -26.57 -11.62 -0.73
C THR A 34 -25.54 -10.91 0.15
N ALA A 35 -25.76 -10.96 1.45
CA ALA A 35 -24.79 -10.62 2.47
C ALA A 35 -24.22 -11.90 3.07
N CYS A 36 -22.91 -11.96 3.24
CA CYS A 36 -22.20 -13.13 3.76
C CYS A 36 -21.72 -12.88 5.18
N ILE A 37 -21.84 -13.90 6.03
CA ILE A 37 -21.31 -13.91 7.38
C ILE A 37 -19.97 -14.64 7.37
N THR A 38 -18.91 -13.95 7.75
CA THR A 38 -17.60 -14.57 7.98
C THR A 38 -17.59 -15.28 9.34
N SER A 39 -17.13 -16.53 9.37
CA SER A 39 -17.05 -17.31 10.60
C SER A 39 -16.04 -18.44 10.50
N PHE A 40 -15.14 -18.53 11.49
CA PHE A 40 -14.12 -19.59 11.61
C PHE A 40 -13.23 -19.71 10.36
N GLY A 41 -12.74 -18.58 9.86
CA GLY A 41 -11.88 -18.50 8.68
C GLY A 41 -12.62 -18.71 7.34
N ASN A 42 -13.92 -18.98 7.35
CA ASN A 42 -14.73 -19.05 6.13
C ASN A 42 -15.42 -17.71 5.88
N SER A 43 -15.07 -17.05 4.78
CA SER A 43 -15.56 -15.72 4.40
C SER A 43 -17.06 -15.65 4.06
N CYS A 44 -17.72 -16.77 3.81
CA CYS A 44 -19.17 -16.80 3.61
C CYS A 44 -19.74 -18.12 4.14
N ARG A 45 -19.54 -18.37 5.44
CA ARG A 45 -20.03 -19.58 6.09
C ARG A 45 -21.55 -19.64 6.06
N TYR A 46 -22.19 -18.49 6.27
CA TYR A 46 -23.64 -18.31 6.17
C TYR A 46 -23.94 -17.14 5.25
N ASN A 47 -25.15 -17.13 4.69
CA ASN A 47 -25.62 -16.02 3.87
C ASN A 47 -27.01 -15.57 4.31
N ILE A 48 -27.27 -14.29 4.05
CA ILE A 48 -28.52 -13.61 4.33
C ILE A 48 -28.89 -12.82 3.07
N THR A 49 -30.16 -12.82 2.70
CA THR A 49 -30.66 -11.94 1.64
C THR A 49 -31.18 -10.65 2.26
N ILE A 50 -30.62 -9.52 1.85
CA ILE A 50 -31.08 -8.17 2.20
C ILE A 50 -31.49 -7.41 0.95
N ASN A 51 -32.32 -6.39 1.11
CA ASN A 51 -32.66 -5.49 0.01
C ASN A 51 -31.78 -4.23 0.07
N VAL A 52 -31.37 -3.74 -1.10
CA VAL A 52 -30.54 -2.54 -1.23
C VAL A 52 -31.09 -1.66 -2.35
N ILE A 53 -31.18 -0.35 -2.08
CA ILE A 53 -31.55 0.68 -3.06
C ILE A 53 -30.38 1.66 -3.25
N ARG A 54 -30.07 1.99 -4.51
CA ARG A 54 -29.19 3.12 -4.86
C ARG A 54 -30.00 4.40 -5.00
N CYS A 55 -29.66 5.43 -4.23
CA CYS A 55 -30.36 6.71 -4.23
C CYS A 55 -29.60 7.79 -5.03
N PRO A 56 -30.30 8.82 -5.53
CA PRO A 56 -29.66 10.02 -6.07
C PRO A 56 -28.78 10.68 -5.01
N GLY A 57 -27.53 11.03 -5.33
CA GLY A 57 -26.55 11.52 -4.36
C GLY A 57 -25.49 10.49 -3.93
N ASN A 58 -25.37 9.38 -4.67
CA ASN A 58 -24.31 8.38 -4.50
C ASN A 58 -24.25 7.74 -3.10
N TYR A 59 -25.41 7.46 -2.51
CA TYR A 59 -25.53 6.68 -1.28
C TYR A 59 -26.49 5.51 -1.47
N PHE A 60 -26.47 4.59 -0.52
CA PHE A 60 -27.26 3.36 -0.55
C PHE A 60 -28.09 3.23 0.72
N VAL A 61 -29.33 2.75 0.55
CA VAL A 61 -30.23 2.41 1.66
C VAL A 61 -30.32 0.89 1.74
N TYR A 62 -30.11 0.35 2.94
CA TYR A 62 -30.14 -1.08 3.20
C TYR A 62 -31.34 -1.43 4.08
N PHE A 63 -32.06 -2.48 3.71
CA PHE A 63 -33.13 -3.05 4.51
C PHE A 63 -32.58 -4.29 5.23
N LEU A 64 -31.94 -4.05 6.37
CA LEU A 64 -31.26 -5.08 7.15
C LEU A 64 -32.26 -5.93 7.94
N ILE A 65 -31.96 -7.23 8.06
CA ILE A 65 -32.74 -8.15 8.90
C ILE A 65 -31.89 -8.60 10.10
N PRO A 66 -32.48 -8.82 11.29
CA PRO A 66 -31.72 -9.29 12.46
C PRO A 66 -30.92 -10.57 12.15
N PRO A 67 -29.61 -10.62 12.44
CA PRO A 67 -28.82 -11.84 12.27
C PRO A 67 -29.30 -12.96 13.21
N ALA A 68 -29.20 -14.22 12.75
CA ALA A 68 -29.60 -15.38 13.55
C ALA A 68 -28.67 -15.68 14.75
N PHE A 69 -27.51 -15.03 14.82
CA PHE A 69 -26.50 -15.26 15.85
C PHE A 69 -26.16 -13.94 16.56
N CYS A 70 -26.10 -13.97 17.90
CA CYS A 70 -25.79 -12.80 18.72
C CYS A 70 -24.39 -12.24 18.46
N ALA A 71 -23.49 -13.06 17.93
CA ALA A 71 -22.11 -12.71 17.62
C ALA A 71 -21.93 -12.22 16.17
N SER A 72 -23.01 -11.93 15.45
CA SER A 72 -22.97 -11.42 14.07
C SER A 72 -23.51 -10.00 13.98
N ALA A 73 -22.85 -9.14 13.20
CA ALA A 73 -23.29 -7.78 12.94
C ALA A 73 -22.95 -7.33 11.52
N TYR A 74 -23.81 -6.49 10.95
CA TYR A 74 -23.57 -5.87 9.65
C TYR A 74 -22.42 -4.89 9.74
N CYS A 75 -21.41 -5.07 8.88
CA CYS A 75 -20.39 -4.06 8.67
C CYS A 75 -21.04 -2.82 8.03
N ALA A 76 -21.37 -1.84 8.85
CA ALA A 76 -21.95 -0.57 8.43
C ALA A 76 -21.10 0.58 8.98
N GLY A 77 -20.87 1.59 8.14
CA GLY A 77 -19.95 2.68 8.42
C GLY A 77 -18.64 2.58 7.63
N PHE A 78 -17.88 3.67 7.67
CA PHE A 78 -16.43 3.58 7.65
C PHE A 78 -16.04 2.91 8.98
N ASP A 79 -15.03 2.05 9.01
CA ASP A 79 -14.41 1.74 10.30
C ASP A 79 -14.14 3.09 10.95
N VAL A 80 -14.84 3.37 12.06
CA VAL A 80 -14.50 4.53 12.86
C VAL A 80 -13.12 4.13 13.37
N PRO A 81 -12.03 4.73 12.86
CA PRO A 81 -10.71 4.39 13.36
C PRO A 81 -10.79 4.62 14.85
N CYS A 82 -10.43 3.63 15.69
CA CYS A 82 -10.47 3.81 17.13
C CYS A 82 -9.72 5.11 17.43
N PRO A 83 -10.43 6.22 17.76
CA PRO A 83 -9.85 7.53 17.62
C PRO A 83 -9.05 7.74 18.88
N TYR A 84 -7.78 7.41 18.79
CA TYR A 84 -6.81 7.47 19.87
C TYR A 84 -7.08 6.46 21.00
N GLY A 85 -6.06 5.60 21.18
CA GLY A 85 -6.01 4.70 22.30
C GLY A 85 -6.20 5.42 23.65
N LYS A 86 -6.84 4.66 24.54
CA LYS A 86 -7.13 4.91 25.96
C LYS A 86 -8.43 5.65 26.24
N GLY A 87 -9.46 4.87 26.56
CA GLY A 87 -10.32 5.26 27.68
C GLY A 87 -11.73 4.71 27.76
N GLU A 88 -12.38 4.30 26.66
CA GLU A 88 -13.85 4.12 26.74
C GLU A 88 -14.47 2.94 25.97
N TYR A 89 -13.69 2.13 25.25
CA TYR A 89 -14.20 0.91 24.60
C TYR A 89 -13.36 -0.32 25.02
N PRO A 90 -13.91 -1.27 25.81
CA PRO A 90 -13.15 -2.40 26.37
C PRO A 90 -12.69 -3.47 25.35
N ASP A 91 -13.12 -3.38 24.08
CA ASP A 91 -12.92 -4.46 23.09
C ASP A 91 -12.68 -3.93 21.65
N CYS A 92 -11.90 -2.85 21.50
CA CYS A 92 -11.29 -2.51 20.22
C CYS A 92 -9.78 -2.74 20.34
N HIS A 93 -9.29 -3.85 19.80
CA HIS A 93 -7.87 -4.03 19.56
C HIS A 93 -7.59 -3.69 18.09
N ASP A 94 -6.67 -2.74 17.86
CA ASP A 94 -6.16 -2.45 16.53
C ASP A 94 -5.43 -3.71 16.01
N ILE A 95 -5.75 -4.13 14.79
CA ILE A 95 -5.10 -5.31 14.21
C ILE A 95 -3.84 -4.82 13.53
N ASP A 96 -2.70 -5.36 13.97
CA ASP A 96 -1.40 -5.06 13.38
C ASP A 96 -1.37 -5.50 11.90
N ASP A 97 -1.61 -4.54 11.00
CA ASP A 97 -1.60 -4.73 9.56
C ASP A 97 -0.14 -4.86 9.02
N CYS A 98 0.87 -4.70 9.87
CA CYS A 98 2.27 -5.00 9.54
C CYS A 98 2.62 -6.48 9.67
N VAL A 99 1.77 -7.32 10.25
CA VAL A 99 2.00 -8.77 10.26
C VAL A 99 1.99 -9.30 8.82
N ASN A 100 3.14 -9.75 8.33
CA ASN A 100 3.40 -10.16 6.94
C ASN A 100 3.33 -9.05 5.89
N HIS A 101 3.72 -7.82 6.24
CA HIS A 101 3.85 -6.74 5.27
C HIS A 101 4.80 -7.10 4.11
N THR A 102 4.59 -6.48 2.94
CA THR A 102 5.44 -6.68 1.75
C THR A 102 6.48 -5.58 1.52
N CYS A 103 6.69 -4.67 2.47
CA CYS A 103 7.74 -3.65 2.38
C CYS A 103 9.13 -4.28 2.11
N THR A 104 9.85 -3.74 1.13
CA THR A 104 11.14 -4.27 0.65
C THR A 104 12.30 -3.29 0.91
N ASN A 105 13.53 -3.69 0.54
CA ASN A 105 14.73 -2.83 0.56
C ASN A 105 15.03 -2.15 1.92
N GLY A 106 14.77 -2.88 3.02
CA GLY A 106 15.03 -2.38 4.38
C GLY A 106 13.98 -1.39 4.90
N ALA A 107 12.89 -1.17 4.17
CA ALA A 107 11.79 -0.32 4.60
C ALA A 107 11.11 -0.86 5.86
N SER A 108 10.75 0.05 6.77
CA SER A 108 9.98 -0.27 7.96
C SER A 108 8.49 -0.16 7.66
N CYS A 109 7.70 -1.14 8.12
CA CYS A 109 6.26 -1.06 8.05
C CYS A 109 5.70 -0.14 9.14
N LYS A 110 4.69 0.65 8.75
CA LYS A 110 3.89 1.46 9.65
C LYS A 110 2.45 0.99 9.59
N ASP A 111 1.97 0.53 10.75
CA ASP A 111 0.61 0.09 10.96
C ASP A 111 -0.39 1.23 10.69
N GLY A 112 -1.56 0.86 10.20
CA GLY A 112 -2.57 1.79 9.73
C GLY A 112 -3.97 1.22 9.91
N ILE A 113 -4.96 1.86 9.32
CA ILE A 113 -6.37 1.47 9.51
C ILE A 113 -6.75 0.52 8.37
N ASN A 114 -6.86 -0.78 8.69
CA ASN A 114 -7.12 -1.85 7.72
C ASN A 114 -6.11 -1.91 6.56
N SER A 115 -4.91 -1.35 6.77
CA SER A 115 -3.87 -1.22 5.77
C SER A 115 -2.57 -0.83 6.44
N TYR A 116 -1.46 -1.10 5.79
CA TYR A 116 -0.15 -0.61 6.22
C TYR A 116 0.45 0.34 5.20
N THR A 117 1.43 1.13 5.65
CA THR A 117 2.27 1.96 4.78
C THR A 117 3.74 1.59 4.97
N CYS A 118 4.53 1.61 3.90
CA CYS A 118 5.96 1.37 3.98
C CYS A 118 6.70 2.70 4.10
N ASN A 119 7.55 2.82 5.12
CA ASN A 119 8.48 3.93 5.25
C ASN A 119 9.80 3.54 4.59
N CYS A 120 10.04 4.06 3.40
CA CYS A 120 11.20 3.68 2.59
C CYS A 120 12.51 4.13 3.21
N SER A 121 13.50 3.25 3.16
CA SER A 121 14.89 3.64 3.41
C SER A 121 15.35 4.66 2.38
N VAL A 122 16.36 5.45 2.74
CA VAL A 122 16.95 6.45 1.84
C VAL A 122 17.44 5.76 0.55
N GLY A 123 17.12 6.36 -0.61
CA GLY A 123 17.42 5.81 -1.93
C GLY A 123 16.28 5.00 -2.55
N PHE A 124 15.20 4.68 -1.83
CA PHE A 124 14.10 3.87 -2.37
C PHE A 124 12.77 4.63 -2.41
N THR A 125 11.91 4.21 -3.33
CA THR A 125 10.55 4.72 -3.53
C THR A 125 9.59 3.61 -3.98
N GLY A 126 8.31 3.95 -4.15
CA GLY A 126 7.23 3.00 -4.46
C GLY A 126 6.34 2.71 -3.26
N VAL A 127 5.22 2.01 -3.50
CA VAL A 127 4.23 1.69 -2.46
C VAL A 127 4.80 0.70 -1.44
N TYR A 128 5.66 -0.19 -1.90
CA TYR A 128 6.35 -1.21 -1.10
C TYR A 128 7.86 -0.97 -1.04
N CYS A 129 8.30 0.25 -1.37
CA CYS A 129 9.70 0.65 -1.45
C CYS A 129 10.55 -0.21 -2.39
N GLU A 130 9.92 -0.72 -3.45
CA GLU A 130 10.46 -1.69 -4.40
C GLU A 130 11.37 -1.05 -5.47
N THR A 131 11.34 0.28 -5.60
CA THR A 131 12.02 1.00 -6.67
C THR A 131 13.24 1.73 -6.12
N ASP A 132 14.43 1.44 -6.65
CA ASP A 132 15.64 2.24 -6.41
C ASP A 132 15.53 3.56 -7.17
N ILE A 133 15.91 4.66 -6.53
CA ILE A 133 15.82 6.01 -7.11
C ILE A 133 17.04 6.22 -8.00
N ASP A 134 16.81 6.49 -9.30
CA ASP A 134 17.88 6.76 -10.25
C ASP A 134 18.62 8.07 -9.91
N ASP A 135 19.80 7.91 -9.30
CA ASP A 135 20.66 9.02 -8.90
C ASP A 135 21.34 9.69 -10.11
N CYS A 136 21.31 9.07 -11.30
CA CYS A 136 21.91 9.65 -12.51
C CYS A 136 21.07 10.75 -13.16
N VAL A 137 19.78 10.88 -12.84
CA VAL A 137 18.85 11.85 -13.48
C VAL A 137 19.36 13.30 -13.40
N ASN A 138 20.04 13.66 -12.31
CA ASN A 138 20.57 15.02 -12.09
C ASN A 138 22.11 15.05 -12.03
N HIS A 139 22.78 13.94 -12.34
CA HIS A 139 24.22 13.82 -12.18
C HIS A 139 24.91 13.46 -13.50
N VAL A 140 25.67 14.43 -14.02
CA VAL A 140 26.33 14.33 -15.33
C VAL A 140 27.81 14.05 -15.14
N CYS A 141 28.28 12.96 -15.75
CA CYS A 141 29.70 12.63 -15.83
C CYS A 141 30.38 13.35 -16.99
N ALA A 142 31.62 13.82 -16.79
CA ALA A 142 32.32 14.58 -17.81
C ALA A 142 32.91 13.69 -18.92
N ASN A 143 33.30 14.32 -20.05
CA ASN A 143 34.10 13.70 -21.11
C ASN A 143 33.51 12.40 -21.71
N GLY A 144 32.18 12.35 -21.84
CA GLY A 144 31.46 11.19 -22.40
C GLY A 144 31.46 9.96 -21.48
N ALA A 145 31.81 10.11 -20.20
CA ALA A 145 31.69 9.05 -19.22
C ALA A 145 30.22 8.69 -18.95
N SER A 146 29.96 7.42 -18.66
CA SER A 146 28.62 6.93 -18.32
C SER A 146 28.39 7.07 -16.81
N CYS A 147 27.23 7.61 -16.42
CA CYS A 147 26.78 7.53 -15.04
C CYS A 147 26.32 6.11 -14.72
N VAL A 148 26.63 5.66 -13.51
CA VAL A 148 26.18 4.38 -12.96
C VAL A 148 25.42 4.68 -11.68
N ASP A 149 24.18 4.21 -11.67
CA ASP A 149 23.26 4.32 -10.55
C ASP A 149 23.68 3.43 -9.37
N GLY A 150 23.34 3.88 -8.17
CA GLY A 150 23.64 3.21 -6.91
C GLY A 150 22.59 3.56 -5.85
N ILE A 151 22.70 2.98 -4.66
CA ILE A 151 21.72 3.24 -3.61
C ILE A 151 22.03 4.58 -2.95
N ASN A 152 21.21 5.61 -3.22
CA ASN A 152 21.40 6.98 -2.72
C ASN A 152 22.82 7.51 -2.99
N SER A 153 23.38 7.10 -4.13
CA SER A 153 24.71 7.48 -4.59
C SER A 153 24.86 7.14 -6.07
N TYR A 154 25.78 7.82 -6.74
CA TYR A 154 26.15 7.51 -8.12
C TYR A 154 27.67 7.49 -8.27
N TRP A 155 28.15 6.88 -9.35
CA TRP A 155 29.55 7.02 -9.76
C TRP A 155 29.72 7.05 -11.27
N CYS A 156 30.80 7.69 -11.71
CA CYS A 156 31.09 7.83 -13.13
C CYS A 156 32.04 6.73 -13.62
N LYS A 157 31.61 5.99 -14.63
CA LYS A 157 32.46 5.05 -15.38
C LYS A 157 33.22 5.83 -16.46
N CYS A 158 34.46 6.18 -16.16
CA CYS A 158 35.29 6.99 -17.06
C CYS A 158 35.61 6.29 -18.37
N THR A 159 35.63 7.06 -19.45
CA THR A 159 36.20 6.67 -20.74
C THR A 159 37.73 6.62 -20.66
N ALA A 160 38.34 5.89 -21.60
CA ALA A 160 39.79 5.68 -21.59
C ALA A 160 40.55 7.02 -21.64
N GLY A 161 41.54 7.17 -20.76
CA GLY A 161 42.35 8.39 -20.64
C GLY A 161 41.76 9.46 -19.73
N PHE A 162 40.62 9.23 -19.08
CA PHE A 162 40.05 10.14 -18.07
C PHE A 162 39.99 9.48 -16.69
N THR A 163 40.14 10.28 -15.64
CA THR A 163 40.16 9.82 -14.25
C THR A 163 39.46 10.81 -13.30
N GLY A 164 39.27 10.38 -12.04
CA GLY A 164 38.61 11.15 -10.98
C GLY A 164 37.11 10.83 -10.86
N ALA A 165 36.49 11.25 -9.75
CA ALA A 165 35.11 10.92 -9.40
C ALA A 165 34.08 11.33 -10.47
N TYR A 166 34.35 12.44 -11.18
CA TYR A 166 33.50 12.98 -12.25
C TYR A 166 34.12 12.82 -13.65
N CYS A 167 35.23 12.08 -13.77
CA CYS A 167 35.97 11.86 -15.02
C CYS A 167 36.44 13.15 -15.72
N SER A 168 36.63 14.24 -14.98
CA SER A 168 37.01 15.55 -15.54
C SER A 168 38.52 15.68 -15.81
N LYS A 169 39.36 14.81 -15.24
CA LYS A 169 40.82 14.90 -15.37
C LYS A 169 41.29 14.01 -16.52
N GLY A 170 41.81 14.62 -17.58
CA GLY A 170 42.51 13.88 -18.64
C GLY A 170 43.89 13.41 -18.15
N ASN A 171 44.30 12.23 -18.57
CA ASN A 171 45.68 11.76 -18.38
C ASN A 171 46.59 12.63 -19.23
N SER A 172 47.38 13.48 -18.57
CA SER A 172 48.45 14.23 -19.22
C SER A 172 49.49 13.25 -19.77
N VAL A 173 49.51 13.05 -21.08
CA VAL A 173 50.64 12.37 -21.73
C VAL A 173 51.85 13.29 -21.59
N GLN A 174 52.79 12.96 -20.71
CA GLN A 174 54.10 13.63 -20.71
C GLN A 174 54.87 13.20 -21.95
N ILE A 175 54.74 13.99 -23.02
CA ILE A 175 55.57 13.82 -24.21
C ILE A 175 56.97 14.31 -23.85
N ASN A 176 57.89 13.37 -23.61
CA ASN A 176 59.32 13.67 -23.50
C ASN A 176 59.86 14.09 -24.87
N ILE A 177 59.72 15.36 -25.23
CA ILE A 177 60.33 15.92 -26.44
C ILE A 177 61.84 16.04 -26.19
N LYS A 178 62.62 15.04 -26.64
CA LYS A 178 64.08 15.19 -26.73
C LYS A 178 64.38 16.26 -27.79
N ARG A 179 64.70 17.49 -27.36
CA ARG A 179 65.29 18.49 -28.25
C ARG A 179 66.61 17.94 -28.77
N ARG A 180 66.71 17.72 -30.08
CA ARG A 180 68.00 17.47 -30.75
C ARG A 180 68.79 18.78 -30.65
N HIS A 181 69.96 18.71 -30.03
CA HIS A 181 71.00 19.72 -30.11
C HIS A 181 71.58 19.77 -31.52
#